data_AF-A0A0R3QB76-F1
#
_entry.id   AF-A0A0R3QB76-F1
#
_cell.length_a   1.000
_cell.length_b   1.000
_cell.length_c   1.000
_cell.angle_alpha   90.00
_cell.angle_beta   90.00
_cell.angle_gamma   90.00
#
_symmetry.space_group_name_H-M   'P 1'
#
loop_
_entity.id
_entity.type
_entity.pdbx_description
1 polymer ?
#
loop_
_entity_poly.entity_id
_entity_poly.type
_entity_poly.pdbx_seq_one_letter_code
_entity_poly.pdbx_strand_id
1 'polypeptide(L)' 'MSKPKVGINGFGRIGRLVLRAAVEKDTVDVVAVNDPF' A
#
# COMPACT_ATOMS: atom_id res chain seq x y z
N MET A 1 7.28 12.96 12.74
CA MET A 1 5.87 12.47 12.84
C MET A 1 5.83 11.03 12.38
N SER A 2 4.96 10.19 12.94
CA SER A 2 4.79 8.81 12.46
C SER A 2 4.19 8.79 11.05
N LYS A 3 4.67 7.91 10.17
CA LYS A 3 4.07 7.71 8.84
C LYS A 3 2.62 7.24 8.99
N PRO A 4 1.68 7.75 8.17
CA PRO A 4 0.32 7.24 8.14
C PRO A 4 0.30 5.75 7.80
N LYS A 5 -0.47 4.96 8.55
CA LYS A 5 -0.65 3.52 8.31
C LYS A 5 -1.84 3.31 7.38
N VAL A 6 -1.65 2.58 6.29
CA VAL A 6 -2.68 2.37 5.25
C VAL A 6 -2.83 0.89 4.91
N GLY A 7 -4.06 0.49 4.57
CA GLY A 7 -4.37 -0.84 4.02
C GLY A 7 -4.72 -0.75 2.54
N ILE A 8 -4.43 -1.81 1.78
CA ILE A 8 -4.84 -1.95 0.37
C ILE A 8 -5.92 -3.03 0.29
N ASN A 9 -7.10 -2.69 -0.24
CA ASN A 9 -8.15 -3.67 -0.54
C ASN A 9 -8.30 -3.79 -2.06
N GLY A 10 -7.90 -4.93 -2.62
CA GLY A 10 -7.71 -5.15 -4.05
C GLY A 10 -6.26 -4.92 -4.49
N PHE A 11 -5.53 -6.00 -4.71
CA PHE A 11 -4.11 -6.06 -5.09
C PHE A 11 -3.90 -6.33 -6.58
N GLY A 12 -4.82 -5.82 -7.41
CA GLY A 12 -4.68 -5.76 -8.86
C GLY A 12 -3.62 -4.76 -9.33
N ARG A 13 -3.73 -4.31 -10.59
CA ARG A 13 -2.76 -3.39 -11.21
C ARG A 13 -2.50 -2.14 -10.35
N ILE A 14 -3.56 -1.51 -9.83
CA ILE A 14 -3.45 -0.29 -9.03
C ILE A 14 -2.89 -0.57 -7.63
N GLY A 15 -3.38 -1.60 -6.94
CA GLY A 15 -2.86 -1.95 -5.61
C GLY A 15 -1.35 -2.19 -5.61
N ARG A 16 -0.83 -2.87 -6.64
CA ARG A 16 0.62 -3.07 -6.81
C ARG A 16 1.39 -1.79 -7.09
N LEU A 17 0.85 -0.90 -7.92
CA LEU A 17 1.49 0.41 -8.20
C LEU A 17 1.47 1.32 -6.97
N VAL A 18 0.39 1.29 -6.18
CA VAL A 18 0.28 2.01 -4.91
C VAL A 18 1.31 1.50 -3.91
N LEU A 19 1.45 0.18 -3.74
CA LEU A 19 2.49 -0.39 -2.87
C LEU A 19 3.89 0.01 -3.33
N ARG A 20 4.17 -0.06 -4.64
CA ARG A 20 5.46 0.39 -5.21
C ARG A 20 5.73 1.85 -4.87
N ALA A 21 4.78 2.74 -5.15
CA ALA A 21 4.93 4.17 -4.89
C ALA A 21 5.08 4.48 -3.38
N ALA A 22 4.39 3.74 -2.51
CA ALA A 22 4.53 3.89 -1.06
C ALA A 22 5.95 3.55 -0.58
N VAL A 23 6.55 2.47 -1.10
CA VAL A 23 7.93 2.08 -0.79
C VAL A 23 8.94 3.07 -1.38
N GLU A 24 8.77 3.47 -2.64
CA GLU A 24 9.71 4.38 -3.32
C GLU A 24 9.71 5.79 -2.73
N LYS A 25 8.54 6.30 -2.33
CA LYS A 25 8.38 7.67 -1.83
C LYS A 25 8.47 7.78 -0.30
N ASP A 26 8.45 6.66 0.40
CA ASP A 26 8.54 6.57 1.85
C ASP A 26 7.48 7.43 2.60
N THR A 27 6.31 7.61 1.98
CA THR A 27 5.27 8.56 2.47
C THR A 27 4.30 7.92 3.45
N VAL A 28 4.05 6.62 3.35
CA VAL A 28 3.07 5.88 4.15
C VAL A 28 3.59 4.47 4.46
N ASP A 29 3.14 3.91 5.57
CA ASP A 29 3.39 2.51 5.92
C ASP A 29 2.19 1.65 5.50
N VAL A 30 2.38 0.80 4.49
CA VAL A 30 1.35 -0.18 4.11
C VAL A 30 1.37 -1.34 5.10
N VAL A 31 0.31 -1.49 5.89
CA VAL A 31 0.26 -2.46 7.01
C VAL A 31 -0.56 -3.71 6.71
N ALA A 32 -1.39 -3.69 5.68
CA ALA A 32 -2.22 -4.82 5.29
C ALA A 32 -2.58 -4.78 3.80
N VAL A 33 -2.73 -5.96 3.21
CA VAL A 33 -3.30 -6.15 1.88
C VAL A 33 -4.40 -7.20 2.00
N ASN A 34 -5.56 -6.94 1.42
CA ASN A 34 -6.64 -7.90 1.27
C ASN A 34 -6.94 -8.09 -0.22
N ASP A 35 -6.74 -9.29 -0.72
CA ASP A 35 -7.16 -9.71 -2.06
C ASP A 35 -7.56 -11.20 -1.99
N PRO A 36 -8.82 -11.56 -2.26
CA PRO A 36 -9.28 -12.95 -2.18
C PRO A 36 -8.91 -13.81 -3.40
N PHE A 37 -8.25 -13.25 -4.44
CA PHE A 37 -7.89 -13.97 -5.67
C PHE A 37 -6.41 -13.84 -6.05
#